data_AF-A0A3C0BGJ5-F1
#
_entry.id   AF-A0A3C0BGJ5-F1
#
_cell.length_a   1.000
_cell.length_b   1.000
_cell.length_c   1.000
_cell.angle_alpha   90.00
_cell.angle_beta   90.00
_cell.angle_gamma   90.00
#
_symmetry.space_group_name_H-M   'P 1'
#
loop_
_entity.id
_entity.type
_entity.pdbx_description
1 polymer ?
#
loop_
_entity_poly.entity_id
_entity_poly.type
_entity_poly.pdbx_seq_one_letter_code
_entity_poly.pdbx_strand_id
1 'polypeptide(L)' 'KAIDTLNLSRWAYPTSAHHGLQYLAQAMNIEAKNAHRACDDARVCSEVFLRCIKDTESVQKL' A
#
# COMPACT_ATOMS: atom_id res chain seq x y z
N LYS A 1 -12.16 13.90 -4.30
CA LYS A 1 -12.07 12.99 -3.14
C LYS A 1 -10.75 12.24 -3.22
N ALA A 2 -10.13 11.91 -2.10
CA ALA A 2 -8.88 11.14 -2.03
C ALA A 2 -9.14 9.77 -1.39
N ILE A 3 -8.29 8.78 -1.71
CA ILE A 3 -8.30 7.45 -1.08
C ILE A 3 -7.16 7.41 -0.06
N ASP A 4 -7.47 6.93 1.15
CA ASP A 4 -6.48 6.65 2.16
C ASP A 4 -5.97 5.20 2.01
N THR A 5 -4.74 5.06 1.50
CA THR A 5 -4.08 3.77 1.29
C THR A 5 -3.93 2.96 2.58
N LEU A 6 -3.88 3.61 3.76
CA LEU A 6 -3.84 2.89 5.04
C LEU A 6 -5.12 2.09 5.25
N ASN A 7 -6.28 2.74 5.09
CA ASN A 7 -7.58 2.07 5.24
C ASN A 7 -7.82 1.04 4.13
N LEU A 8 -7.40 1.34 2.90
CA LEU A 8 -7.45 0.37 1.81
C LEU A 8 -6.64 -0.89 2.14
N SER A 9 -5.42 -0.73 2.64
CA SER A 9 -4.55 -1.86 2.97
C SER A 9 -5.10 -2.72 4.13
N ARG A 10 -5.82 -2.12 5.08
CA ARG A 10 -6.50 -2.86 6.17
C ARG A 10 -7.61 -3.76 5.64
N TRP A 11 -8.35 -3.28 4.66
CA TRP A 11 -9.35 -4.08 3.98
C TRP A 11 -8.72 -5.16 3.09
N ALA A 12 -7.66 -4.81 2.35
CA ALA A 12 -6.98 -5.74 1.46
C ALA A 12 -6.22 -6.86 2.19
N TYR A 13 -5.64 -6.56 3.35
CA TYR A 13 -4.79 -7.48 4.12
C TYR A 13 -5.21 -7.56 5.60
N PRO A 14 -6.43 -8.05 5.90
CA PRO A 14 -7.02 -7.97 7.24
C PRO A 14 -6.27 -8.77 8.31
N THR A 15 -5.40 -9.70 7.91
CA THR A 15 -4.56 -10.51 8.81
C THR A 15 -3.15 -9.95 9.00
N SER A 16 -2.81 -8.84 8.34
CA SER A 16 -1.50 -8.19 8.47
C SER A 16 -1.32 -7.59 9.86
N ALA A 17 -0.15 -7.78 10.47
CA ALA A 17 0.15 -7.22 11.79
C ALA A 17 0.27 -5.69 11.77
N HIS A 18 0.75 -5.13 10.65
CA HIS A 18 0.98 -3.70 10.48
C HIS A 18 0.55 -3.24 9.08
N HIS A 19 0.23 -1.96 8.96
CA HIS A 19 -0.21 -1.33 7.71
C HIS A 19 0.54 -0.02 7.40
N GLY A 20 1.64 0.23 8.10
CA GLY A 20 2.51 1.36 7.81
C GLY A 20 3.17 1.20 6.45
N LEU A 21 3.42 2.32 5.75
CA LEU A 21 3.95 2.33 4.39
C LEU A 21 5.23 1.50 4.26
N GLN A 22 6.20 1.70 5.17
CA GLN A 22 7.47 0.98 5.14
C GLN A 22 7.32 -0.53 5.35
N TYR A 23 6.43 -0.93 6.27
CA TYR A 23 6.15 -2.33 6.54
C TYR A 23 5.52 -3.01 5.33
N LEU A 24 4.50 -2.38 4.73
CA LEU A 24 3.84 -2.90 3.53
C LEU A 24 4.79 -2.95 2.34
N ALA A 25 5.62 -1.92 2.16
CA ALA A 25 6.63 -1.90 1.12
C ALA A 25 7.61 -3.07 1.27
N GLN A 26 8.12 -3.31 2.47
CA GLN A 26 8.99 -4.45 2.75
C GLN A 26 8.28 -5.79 2.50
N ALA A 27 7.05 -5.96 2.99
CA ALA A 27 6.26 -7.19 2.81
C ALA A 27 5.95 -7.47 1.33
N MET A 28 5.84 -6.42 0.51
CA MET A 28 5.55 -6.50 -0.93
C MET A 28 6.80 -6.53 -1.81
N ASN A 29 8.00 -6.50 -1.23
CA ASN A 29 9.29 -6.33 -1.93
C ASN A 29 9.35 -5.06 -2.80
N ILE A 30 8.76 -3.96 -2.34
CA ILE A 30 8.85 -2.64 -2.95
C ILE A 30 10.08 -1.93 -2.37
N GLU A 31 11.00 -1.51 -3.24
CA GLU A 31 12.20 -0.79 -2.84
C GLU A 31 11.85 0.64 -2.39
N ALA A 32 12.23 1.01 -1.16
CA ALA A 32 12.24 2.38 -0.67
C ALA A 32 13.70 2.86 -0.67
N LYS A 33 14.07 3.68 -1.65
CA LYS A 33 15.48 4.06 -1.89
C LYS A 33 15.97 5.10 -0.89
N ASN A 34 15.11 6.05 -0.57
CA ASN A 34 15.36 7.11 0.40
C ASN A 34 14.05 7.38 1.14
N ALA A 35 13.69 6.45 2.03
CA ALA A 35 12.65 6.71 3.03
C ALA A 35 12.94 8.08 3.66
N HIS A 36 11.92 8.93 3.83
CA HIS A 36 11.99 10.35 4.26
C HIS A 36 12.11 11.41 3.16
N ARG A 37 12.30 11.04 1.88
CA ARG A 37 12.01 11.98 0.78
C ARG A 37 10.54 11.86 0.40
N ALA A 38 9.80 12.95 0.51
CA ALA A 38 8.36 12.98 0.18
C ALA A 38 8.04 12.40 -1.21
N CYS A 39 8.90 12.62 -2.22
CA CYS A 39 8.72 12.02 -3.55
C CYS A 39 8.89 10.50 -3.55
N ASP A 40 9.81 9.96 -2.75
CA ASP A 40 9.99 8.51 -2.65
C ASP A 40 8.82 7.88 -1.88
N ASP A 41 8.38 8.51 -0.78
CA ASP A 41 7.21 8.08 -0.02
C ASP A 41 5.94 8.10 -0.89
N ALA A 42 5.76 9.12 -1.74
CA ALA A 42 4.65 9.20 -2.68
C ALA A 42 4.68 8.07 -3.73
N ARG A 43 5.87 7.77 -4.28
CA ARG A 43 6.05 6.65 -5.22
C ARG A 43 5.72 5.32 -4.54
N VAL A 44 6.32 5.04 -3.38
CA VAL A 44 6.06 3.80 -2.63
C VAL A 44 4.58 3.68 -2.25
N CYS A 45 3.95 4.79 -1.85
CA CYS A 45 2.50 4.81 -1.55
C CYS A 45 1.66 4.44 -2.78
N SER A 46 2.02 4.95 -3.96
CA SER A 46 1.33 4.59 -5.21
C SER A 46 1.47 3.11 -5.56
N GLU A 47 2.65 2.52 -5.34
CA GLU A 47 2.89 1.10 -5.60
C GLU A 47 2.12 0.21 -4.62
N VAL A 48 2.08 0.57 -3.33
CA VAL A 48 1.25 -0.12 -2.32
C VAL A 48 -0.22 -0.01 -2.68
N PHE A 49 -0.70 1.15 -3.12
CA PHE A 49 -2.08 1.33 -3.57
C PHE A 49 -2.42 0.41 -4.75
N LEU A 50 -1.61 0.42 -5.81
CA LEU A 50 -1.81 -0.43 -6.98
C LEU A 50 -1.79 -1.91 -6.61
N ARG A 51 -0.92 -2.30 -5.66
CA ARG A 51 -0.87 -3.67 -5.17
C ARG A 51 -2.14 -4.07 -4.42
N CYS A 52 -2.67 -3.20 -3.56
CA CYS A 52 -3.94 -3.45 -2.89
C CYS A 52 -5.08 -3.65 -3.88
N ILE A 53 -5.15 -2.82 -4.93
CA ILE A 53 -6.19 -2.93 -5.97
C ILE A 53 -6.04 -4.25 -6.72
N LYS A 54 -4.83 -4.60 -7.14
CA LYS A 54 -4.57 -5.84 -7.88
C LYS A 54 -4.90 -7.09 -7.07
N ASP A 55 -4.46 -7.13 -5.81
CA ASP A 55 -4.62 -8.33 -4.97
C ASP A 55 -6.08 -8.56 -4.55
N THR A 56 -6.93 -7.53 -4.64
CA THR A 56 -8.35 -7.59 -4.24
C THR A 56 -9.32 -7.55 -5.41
N GLU A 57 -8.82 -7.58 -6.65
CA GLU A 57 -9.61 -7.45 -7.88
C GLU A 57 -10.84 -8.37 -7.92
N SER A 58 -10.72 -9.61 -7.39
CA SER A 58 -11.79 -10.61 -7.37
C SER A 58 -12.96 -10.30 -6.42
N VAL A 59 -12.77 -9.39 -5.47
CA VAL A 59 -13.76 -9.06 -4.42
C VAL A 59 -14.16 -7.58 -4.43
N GLN A 60 -13.64 -6.79 -5.38
CA GLN A 60 -14.05 -5.42 -5.58
C GLN A 60 -15.46 -5.36 -6.16
N LYS A 61 -16.29 -4.47 -5.60
CA LYS A 61 -17.62 -4.19 -6.13
C LYS A 61 -17.49 -3.17 -7.25
N LEU A 62 -17.99 -3.52 -8.44
CA LEU A 62 -18.18 -2.59 -9.56
C LEU A 62 -19.28 -1.56 -9.24
#